data_AF-R9SKJ0-F1
#
_entry.id   AF-R9SKJ0-F1
#
_cell.length_a   1.000
_cell.length_b   1.000
_cell.length_c   1.000
_cell.angle_alpha   90.00
_cell.angle_beta   90.00
_cell.angle_gamma   90.00
#
_symmetry.space_group_name_H-M   'P 1'
#
loop_
_entity.id
_entity.type
_entity.pdbx_description
1 polymer ?
#
loop_
_entity_poly.entity_id
_entity_poly.type
_entity_poly.pdbx_seq_one_letter_code
_entity_poly.pdbx_strand_id
1 'polypeptide(L)'
;MYSDEEKIQLMKDFDKMNYYESQNFDYDDEFASELVDIVKKLNTGALSVDSDEIKQAILDLEFNLYGQGIFLRKESKFFEEGFEIYLNIGINSDQLTNLIKWLDQFSFEIYSVYEDGFSSLNITFLLKPTYEYEDVNTD
;
A
#
# COMPACT_ATOMS: atom_id res chain seq x y z
N MET A 1 23.08 18.48 -1.20
CA MET A 1 23.37 18.13 0.21
C MET A 1 22.06 18.30 0.94
N TYR A 2 21.61 17.30 1.71
CA TYR A 2 20.28 17.34 2.32
C TYR A 2 20.12 18.48 3.32
N SER A 3 18.93 19.07 3.37
CA SER A 3 18.48 19.99 4.41
C SER A 3 18.42 19.28 5.77
N ASP A 4 18.36 20.04 6.87
CA ASP A 4 18.28 19.44 8.20
C ASP A 4 16.91 18.80 8.48
N GLU A 5 15.84 19.31 7.86
CA GLU A 5 14.51 18.68 7.91
C GLU A 5 14.50 17.34 7.17
N GLU A 6 15.13 17.26 6.00
CA GLU A 6 15.29 16.01 5.24
C GLU A 6 16.08 14.97 6.05
N LYS A 7 17.15 15.37 6.73
CA LYS A 7 17.93 14.46 7.59
C LYS A 7 17.12 13.93 8.76
N ILE A 8 16.33 14.78 9.42
CA ILE A 8 15.47 14.36 10.54
C ILE A 8 14.42 13.37 10.06
N GLN A 9 13.79 13.63 8.92
CA GLN A 9 12.80 12.71 8.36
C GLN A 9 13.43 11.35 8.01
N LEU A 10 14.62 11.36 7.38
CA LEU A 10 15.34 10.12 7.09
C LEU A 10 15.65 9.31 8.35
N MET A 11 16.09 9.97 9.43
CA MET A 11 16.34 9.28 10.70
C MET A 11 15.07 8.63 11.26
N LYS A 12 13.91 9.30 11.18
CA LYS A 12 12.63 8.72 11.59
C LYS A 12 12.23 7.53 10.72
N ASP A 13 12.41 7.64 9.41
CA ASP A 13 12.10 6.56 8.47
C ASP A 13 13.00 5.35 8.75
N PHE A 14 14.31 5.57 9.03
CA PHE A 14 15.24 4.53 9.46
C PHE A 14 14.85 3.90 10.80
N ASP A 15 14.44 4.69 11.79
CA ASP A 15 14.00 4.16 13.09
C ASP A 15 12.72 3.32 12.96
N LYS A 16 11.76 3.77 12.12
CA LYS A 16 10.53 3.02 11.82
C LYS A 16 10.88 1.70 11.11
N MET A 17 11.80 1.74 10.14
CA MET A 17 12.29 0.55 9.44
C MET A 17 12.95 -0.45 10.41
N ASN A 18 13.87 0.02 11.26
CA ASN A 18 14.54 -0.80 12.28
C ASN A 18 13.55 -1.40 13.29
N TYR A 19 12.53 -0.63 13.68
CA TYR A 19 11.47 -1.13 14.55
C TYR A 19 10.77 -2.32 13.91
N TYR A 20 10.28 -2.21 12.68
CA TYR A 20 9.56 -3.31 12.04
C TYR A 20 10.47 -4.51 11.72
N GLU A 21 11.73 -4.30 11.30
CA GLU A 21 12.71 -5.39 11.15
C GLU A 21 12.90 -6.16 12.47
N SER A 22 12.94 -5.47 13.61
CA SER A 22 13.13 -6.12 14.91
C SER A 22 11.97 -7.00 15.36
N GLN A 23 10.77 -6.79 14.82
CA GLN A 23 9.58 -7.54 15.20
C GLN A 23 9.45 -8.86 14.45
N ASN A 24 10.24 -9.11 13.39
CA ASN A 24 10.15 -10.30 12.54
C ASN A 24 8.69 -10.62 12.12
N PHE A 25 8.01 -9.66 11.50
CA PHE A 25 6.67 -9.91 10.97
C PHE A 25 6.73 -11.00 9.90
N ASP A 26 5.97 -12.08 10.10
CA ASP A 26 5.80 -13.10 9.09
C ASP A 26 4.86 -12.59 7.98
N TYR A 27 5.12 -13.02 6.74
CA TYR A 27 4.22 -12.78 5.63
C TYR A 27 2.92 -13.56 5.80
N ASP A 28 1.77 -12.89 5.64
CA ASP A 28 0.45 -13.50 5.68
C ASP A 28 -0.17 -13.60 4.28
N ASP A 29 -0.31 -14.82 3.78
CA ASP A 29 -0.90 -15.12 2.47
C ASP A 29 -2.41 -14.80 2.41
N GLU A 30 -3.13 -14.84 3.53
CA GLU A 30 -4.60 -14.67 3.59
C GLU A 30 -5.02 -13.19 3.54
N PHE A 31 -4.14 -12.29 4.01
CA PHE A 31 -4.37 -10.84 4.09
C PHE A 31 -4.87 -10.20 2.78
N ALA A 32 -4.38 -10.69 1.62
CA ALA A 32 -4.82 -10.17 0.33
C ALA A 32 -6.35 -10.26 0.14
N SER A 33 -6.93 -11.38 0.59
CA SER A 33 -8.37 -11.61 0.51
C SER A 33 -9.16 -10.70 1.47
N GLU A 34 -8.60 -10.44 2.65
CA GLU A 34 -9.20 -9.55 3.65
C GLU A 34 -9.21 -8.10 3.16
N LEU A 35 -8.10 -7.62 2.61
CA LEU A 35 -8.01 -6.28 2.04
C LEU A 35 -8.98 -6.08 0.87
N VAL A 36 -9.19 -7.10 0.04
CA VAL A 36 -10.20 -7.09 -1.03
C VAL A 36 -11.62 -6.92 -0.46
N ASP A 37 -11.96 -7.56 0.66
CA ASP A 37 -13.27 -7.41 1.30
C ASP A 37 -13.47 -6.00 1.88
N ILE A 38 -12.43 -5.44 2.50
CA ILE A 38 -12.46 -4.06 3.02
C ILE A 38 -12.65 -3.06 1.89
N VAL A 39 -11.91 -3.23 0.79
CA VAL A 39 -12.07 -2.42 -0.44
C VAL A 39 -13.49 -2.54 -1.02
N LYS A 40 -14.10 -3.74 -1.01
CA LYS A 40 -15.49 -3.92 -1.46
C LYS A 40 -16.50 -3.22 -0.54
N LYS A 41 -16.30 -3.28 0.78
CA LYS A 41 -17.16 -2.60 1.75
C LYS A 41 -17.04 -1.08 1.63
N LEU A 42 -15.83 -0.57 1.39
CA LEU A 42 -15.60 0.82 1.02
C LEU A 42 -16.36 1.21 -0.24
N ASN A 43 -16.24 0.42 -1.31
CA ASN A 43 -16.90 0.68 -2.60
C ASN A 43 -18.44 0.67 -2.51
N THR A 44 -19.01 -0.14 -1.62
CA THR A 44 -20.46 -0.22 -1.42
C THR A 44 -20.98 0.82 -0.42
N GLY A 45 -20.11 1.67 0.14
CA GLY A 45 -20.46 2.62 1.20
C GLY A 45 -20.80 1.97 2.53
N ALA A 46 -20.53 0.67 2.69
CA ALA A 46 -20.71 -0.06 3.93
C ALA A 46 -19.64 0.29 4.98
N LEU A 47 -18.51 0.87 4.54
CA LEU A 47 -17.46 1.44 5.37
C LEU A 47 -17.21 2.91 5.01
N SER A 48 -16.97 3.74 6.02
CA SER A 48 -16.44 5.09 5.81
C SER A 48 -14.91 5.07 5.80
N VAL A 49 -14.30 5.99 5.05
CA VAL A 49 -12.84 6.16 4.95
C VAL A 49 -12.15 6.39 6.31
N ASP A 50 -12.86 6.95 7.29
CA ASP A 50 -12.33 7.23 8.64
C ASP A 50 -12.52 6.08 9.65
N SER A 51 -13.10 4.95 9.21
CA SER A 51 -13.38 3.80 10.06
C SER A 51 -12.10 3.18 10.63
N ASP A 52 -12.20 2.66 11.86
CA ASP A 52 -11.08 1.95 12.50
C ASP A 52 -10.70 0.66 11.75
N GLU A 53 -11.64 0.06 11.01
CA GLU A 53 -11.36 -1.09 10.14
C GLU A 53 -10.35 -0.75 9.04
N ILE A 54 -10.45 0.44 8.43
CA ILE A 54 -9.48 0.86 7.39
C ILE A 54 -8.13 1.19 8.00
N LYS A 55 -8.11 1.83 9.17
CA LYS A 55 -6.85 2.09 9.89
C LYS A 55 -6.13 0.79 10.23
N GLN A 56 -6.88 -0.22 10.66
CA GLN A 56 -6.33 -1.54 10.93
C GLN A 56 -5.83 -2.21 9.65
N ALA A 57 -6.60 -2.15 8.56
CA ALA A 57 -6.19 -2.66 7.25
C ALA A 57 -4.88 -2.01 6.74
N ILE A 58 -4.68 -0.72 7.02
CA ILE A 58 -3.43 -0.01 6.71
C ILE A 58 -2.28 -0.61 7.49
N LEU A 59 -2.43 -0.74 8.81
CA LEU A 59 -1.38 -1.30 9.65
C LEU A 59 -1.02 -2.72 9.23
N ASP A 60 -2.02 -3.54 8.95
CA ASP A 60 -1.86 -4.92 8.50
C ASP A 60 -1.19 -4.98 7.12
N LEU A 61 -1.52 -4.05 6.21
CA LEU A 61 -0.82 -3.87 4.93
C LEU A 61 0.66 -3.53 5.13
N GLU A 62 0.96 -2.56 6.00
CA GLU A 62 2.36 -2.20 6.29
C GLU A 62 3.10 -3.45 6.79
N PHE A 63 2.55 -4.15 7.80
CA PHE A 63 3.14 -5.36 8.37
C PHE A 63 3.34 -6.48 7.33
N ASN A 64 2.36 -6.70 6.47
CA ASN A 64 2.43 -7.73 5.44
C ASN A 64 3.55 -7.44 4.42
N LEU A 65 3.68 -6.18 3.99
CA LEU A 65 4.78 -5.74 3.13
C LEU A 65 6.14 -5.91 3.83
N TYR A 66 6.23 -5.63 5.14
CA TYR A 66 7.45 -5.92 5.92
C TYR A 66 7.80 -7.41 5.94
N GLY A 67 6.81 -8.31 6.07
CA GLY A 67 7.04 -9.75 5.99
C GLY A 67 7.61 -10.22 4.64
N GLN A 68 7.39 -9.44 3.57
CA GLN A 68 8.00 -9.64 2.25
C GLN A 68 9.37 -8.94 2.11
N GLY A 69 9.83 -8.25 3.15
CA GLY A 69 11.03 -7.41 3.14
C GLY A 69 10.89 -6.14 2.30
N ILE A 70 9.65 -5.67 2.11
CA ILE A 70 9.32 -4.48 1.32
C ILE A 70 9.08 -3.31 2.27
N PHE A 71 9.92 -2.29 2.13
CA PHE A 71 9.94 -1.16 3.04
C PHE A 71 9.17 0.05 2.50
N LEU A 72 8.27 0.57 3.33
CA LEU A 72 7.55 1.81 3.04
C LEU A 72 8.45 3.02 3.33
N ARG A 73 8.52 3.93 2.36
CA ARG A 73 9.24 5.21 2.49
C ARG A 73 8.37 6.29 3.16
N LYS A 74 7.07 6.26 2.92
CA LYS A 74 6.08 7.16 3.54
C LYS A 74 4.89 6.32 3.99
N GLU A 75 4.14 6.84 4.95
CA GLU A 75 2.87 6.25 5.38
C GLU A 75 1.93 6.11 4.18
N SER A 76 1.20 4.99 4.16
CA SER A 76 0.19 4.72 3.14
C SER A 76 -0.95 5.75 3.24
N LYS A 77 -1.43 6.26 2.10
CA LYS A 77 -2.48 7.29 2.06
C LYS A 77 -3.73 6.76 1.37
N PHE A 78 -4.86 6.76 2.05
CA PHE A 78 -6.16 6.43 1.47
C PHE A 78 -6.89 7.71 1.04
N PHE A 79 -7.61 7.63 -0.08
CA PHE A 79 -8.45 8.69 -0.63
C PHE A 79 -9.71 8.06 -1.26
N GLU A 80 -10.65 8.89 -1.67
CA GLU A 80 -11.98 8.43 -2.15
C GLU A 80 -11.91 7.44 -3.32
N GLU A 81 -10.85 7.48 -4.12
CA GLU A 81 -10.68 6.66 -5.34
C GLU A 81 -9.66 5.53 -5.16
N GLY A 82 -9.05 5.36 -3.99
CA GLY A 82 -7.90 4.47 -3.88
C GLY A 82 -7.03 4.64 -2.65
N PHE A 83 -5.84 4.05 -2.73
CA PHE A 83 -4.76 4.34 -1.79
C PHE A 83 -3.39 4.29 -2.46
N GLU A 84 -2.45 5.04 -1.91
CA GLU A 84 -1.08 5.14 -2.38
C GLU A 84 -0.13 4.50 -1.36
N ILE A 85 0.79 3.68 -1.85
CA ILE A 85 1.94 3.21 -1.09
C ILE A 85 3.24 3.67 -1.74
N TYR A 86 4.17 4.13 -0.92
CA TYR A 86 5.47 4.61 -1.35
C TYR A 86 6.53 3.57 -0.97
N LEU A 87 7.11 2.91 -1.95
CA LEU A 87 8.14 1.89 -1.76
C LEU A 87 9.53 2.45 -1.98
N ASN A 88 10.49 1.96 -1.20
CA ASN A 88 11.89 2.31 -1.36
C ASN A 88 12.51 1.65 -2.61
N ILE A 89 13.49 2.32 -3.25
CA ILE A 89 14.19 1.81 -4.45
C ILE A 89 15.10 0.60 -4.19
N GLY A 90 15.32 0.25 -2.91
CA GLY A 90 16.07 -0.95 -2.53
C GLY A 90 15.38 -2.29 -2.77
N ILE A 91 14.15 -2.33 -3.33
CA ILE A 91 13.44 -3.58 -3.61
C ILE A 91 14.16 -4.38 -4.70
N ASN A 92 14.50 -5.64 -4.41
CA ASN A 92 15.12 -6.52 -5.40
C ASN A 92 14.07 -7.11 -6.37
N SER A 93 14.54 -7.77 -7.44
CA SER A 93 13.65 -8.30 -8.50
C SER A 93 12.67 -9.36 -7.99
N ASP A 94 13.07 -10.18 -7.02
CA ASP A 94 12.23 -11.27 -6.49
C ASP A 94 11.15 -10.70 -5.59
N GLN A 95 11.50 -9.73 -4.73
CA GLN A 95 10.56 -8.98 -3.91
C GLN A 95 9.56 -8.21 -4.77
N LEU A 96 10.03 -7.54 -5.83
CA LEU A 96 9.16 -6.84 -6.76
C LEU A 96 8.22 -7.82 -7.51
N THR A 97 8.71 -8.99 -7.89
CA THR A 97 7.87 -10.01 -8.56
C THR A 97 6.81 -10.57 -7.62
N ASN A 98 7.17 -10.87 -6.36
CA ASN A 98 6.23 -11.35 -5.35
C ASN A 98 5.19 -10.28 -5.03
N LEU A 99 5.63 -9.04 -4.88
CA LEU A 99 4.75 -7.89 -4.73
C LEU A 99 3.77 -7.81 -5.91
N ILE A 100 4.24 -7.81 -7.15
CA ILE A 100 3.35 -7.73 -8.33
C ILE A 100 2.35 -8.89 -8.36
N LYS A 101 2.75 -10.12 -8.03
CA LYS A 101 1.83 -11.26 -7.94
C LYS A 101 0.78 -11.09 -6.85
N TRP A 102 1.19 -10.56 -5.70
CA TRP A 102 0.28 -10.25 -4.60
C TRP A 102 -0.68 -9.11 -4.99
N LEU A 103 -0.16 -8.09 -5.68
CA LEU A 103 -0.91 -6.96 -6.22
C LEU A 103 -1.85 -7.30 -7.38
N ASP A 104 -1.64 -8.42 -8.08
CA ASP A 104 -2.45 -8.87 -9.23
C ASP A 104 -3.95 -9.04 -8.88
N GLN A 105 -4.27 -9.09 -7.59
CA GLN A 105 -5.63 -9.11 -7.07
C GLN A 105 -6.33 -7.73 -7.12
N PHE A 106 -5.58 -6.65 -7.37
CA PHE A 106 -6.04 -5.27 -7.35
C PHE A 106 -5.84 -4.58 -8.70
N SER A 107 -6.59 -3.51 -8.94
CA SER A 107 -6.27 -2.56 -10.03
C SER A 107 -5.30 -1.52 -9.46
N PHE A 108 -4.14 -1.34 -10.08
CA PHE A 108 -3.14 -0.39 -9.61
C PHE A 108 -2.33 0.21 -10.75
N GLU A 109 -1.70 1.34 -10.46
CA GLU A 109 -0.76 2.03 -11.33
C GLU A 109 0.58 2.19 -10.60
N ILE A 110 1.69 2.04 -11.33
CA ILE A 110 3.04 2.18 -10.77
C ILE A 110 3.75 3.35 -11.43
N TYR A 111 4.24 4.28 -10.61
CA TYR A 111 4.98 5.45 -11.06
C TYR A 111 6.32 5.56 -10.35
N SER A 112 7.35 5.98 -11.09
CA SER A 112 8.61 6.39 -10.47
C SER A 112 8.45 7.80 -9.92
N VAL A 113 8.75 7.97 -8.63
CA VAL A 113 8.71 9.28 -7.96
C VAL A 113 10.12 9.68 -7.58
N TYR A 114 10.53 10.87 -8.01
CA TYR A 114 11.80 11.51 -7.66
C TYR A 114 11.50 12.74 -6.81
N GLU A 115 11.68 12.62 -5.49
CA GLU A 115 11.46 13.69 -4.53
C GLU A 115 12.69 13.86 -3.66
N ASP A 116 13.21 15.10 -3.62
CA ASP A 116 14.30 15.53 -2.74
C ASP A 116 15.58 14.70 -2.87
N GLY A 117 15.93 14.32 -4.11
CA GLY A 117 17.14 13.54 -4.41
C GLY A 117 17.05 12.06 -4.04
N PHE A 118 15.89 11.60 -3.62
CA PHE A 118 15.58 10.19 -3.44
C PHE A 118 14.65 9.74 -4.54
N SER A 119 14.70 8.45 -4.84
CA SER A 119 13.71 7.88 -5.71
C SER A 119 13.01 6.70 -5.05
N SER A 120 11.74 6.55 -5.41
CA SER A 120 10.78 5.61 -4.83
C SER A 120 9.84 5.14 -5.94
N LEU A 121 9.23 3.99 -5.72
CA LEU A 121 8.09 3.57 -6.52
C LEU A 121 6.83 3.98 -5.76
N ASN A 122 5.97 4.78 -6.38
CA ASN A 122 4.62 4.99 -5.89
C ASN A 122 3.71 3.97 -6.58
N ILE A 123 2.96 3.22 -5.79
CA ILE A 123 1.94 2.30 -6.27
C ILE A 123 0.60 2.86 -5.81
N THR A 124 -0.20 3.28 -6.79
CA THR A 124 -1.54 3.79 -6.58
C THR A 124 -2.51 2.65 -6.83
N PHE A 125 -3.15 2.14 -5.79
CA PHE A 125 -4.25 1.21 -5.88
C PHE A 125 -5.51 1.99 -6.20
N LEU A 126 -6.19 1.57 -7.26
CA LEU A 126 -7.42 2.18 -7.70
C LEU A 126 -8.59 1.32 -7.23
N LEU A 127 -9.54 1.97 -6.55
CA LEU A 127 -10.87 1.41 -6.42
C LEU A 127 -11.44 1.33 -7.83
N LYS A 128 -11.87 0.14 -8.27
CA LYS A 128 -12.56 0.04 -9.57
C LYS A 128 -13.75 1.00 -9.54
N PRO A 129 -13.96 1.82 -10.59
CA PRO A 129 -15.23 2.50 -10.73
C PRO A 129 -16.32 1.43 -10.68
N THR A 130 -17.35 1.69 -9.89
CA THR A 130 -18.64 1.00 -9.96
C THR A 130 -19.22 1.26 -11.34
N TYR A 131 -18.72 0.55 -12.36
CA TYR A 131 -19.58 0.22 -13.48
C TYR A 131 -20.59 -0.75 -12.88
N GLU A 132 -21.74 -0.19 -12.54
CA GLU A 132 -22.99 -0.92 -12.47
C GLU A 132 -23.00 -1.86 -13.67
N TYR A 133 -22.86 -3.15 -13.41
CA TYR A 133 -23.53 -4.11 -14.28
C TYR A 133 -25.02 -3.83 -14.04
N GLU A 134 -25.55 -2.80 -14.71
CA GLU A 134 -26.95 -2.86 -15.10
C GLU A 134 -27.04 -4.15 -15.90
N ASP A 135 -27.71 -5.14 -15.31
CA ASP A 135 -28.22 -6.28 -16.03
C ASP A 135 -28.93 -5.74 -17.26
N VAL A 136 -28.27 -5.81 -18.43
CA VAL A 136 -28.93 -5.61 -19.70
C VAL A 136 -29.78 -6.86 -19.88
N ASN A 137 -30.97 -6.83 -19.27
CA ASN A 137 -32.11 -7.61 -19.73
C ASN A 137 -32.25 -7.30 -21.21
N THR A 138 -31.74 -8.21 -22.03
CA THR A 138 -32.06 -8.28 -23.45
C THR A 138 -33.23 -9.24 -23.53
N ASP A 139 -34.39 -8.67 -23.87
CA ASP A 139 -35.67 -9.35 -24.12
C ASP A 139 -35.54 -10.61 -25.00
#